data_AF-D1BTE9-F1
#
_entry.id   AF-D1BTE9-F1
#
_cell.length_a   1.000
_cell.length_b   1.000
_cell.length_c   1.000
_cell.angle_alpha   90.00
_cell.angle_beta   90.00
_cell.angle_gamma   90.00
#
_symmetry.space_group_name_H-M   'P 1'
#
loop_
_entity.id
_entity.type
_entity.pdbx_description
1 polymer ?
#
loop_
_entity_poly.entity_id
_entity_poly.type
_entity_poly.pdbx_seq_one_letter_code
_entity_poly.pdbx_strand_id
1 'polypeptide(L)' 'MSEFQVTRRVKPEPTAAVVGRVLLSFVLFLGGLVLLGAGASDASSTPWLWFGLGLLAVALSFGLPMRGASQR' A
#
# COMPACT_ATOMS: atom_id res chain seq x y z
N MET A 1 25.35 8.91 39.75
CA MET A 1 25.69 8.97 38.31
C MET A 1 24.39 8.88 37.54
N SER A 2 24.10 9.86 36.69
CA SER A 2 22.85 9.93 35.91
C SER A 2 22.92 8.92 34.77
N GLU A 3 21.96 8.00 34.73
CA GLU A 3 21.69 7.10 33.62
C GLU A 3 21.43 7.93 32.35
N PHE A 4 22.48 8.14 31.55
CA PHE A 4 22.33 8.67 30.21
C PHE A 4 21.59 7.63 29.37
N GLN A 5 20.28 7.83 29.19
CA GLN A 5 19.46 7.10 28.23
C GLN A 5 19.92 7.48 26.81
N VAL A 6 20.99 6.83 26.35
CA VAL A 6 21.44 6.92 24.96
C VAL A 6 20.30 6.41 24.09
N THR A 7 19.69 7.32 23.32
CA THR A 7 18.59 7.00 22.40
C THR A 7 18.99 5.83 21.51
N ARG A 8 18.36 4.68 21.73
CA ARG A 8 18.64 3.45 20.99
C ARG A 8 18.43 3.75 19.50
N ARG A 9 19.44 3.53 18.67
CA ARG A 9 19.31 3.64 17.21
C ARG A 9 18.15 2.76 16.76
N VAL A 10 17.07 3.38 16.30
CA VAL A 10 15.98 2.66 15.63
C VAL A 10 16.59 2.07 14.37
N LYS A 11 16.52 0.74 14.25
CA LYS A 11 17.06 0.05 13.08
C LYS A 11 16.31 0.58 11.85
N PRO A 12 17.01 1.12 10.84
CA PRO A 12 16.35 1.66 9.66
C PRO A 12 15.47 0.55 9.05
N GLU A 13 14.21 0.88 8.76
CA GLU A 13 13.33 -0.03 8.03
C GLU A 13 14.05 -0.45 6.75
N PRO A 14 13.93 -1.74 6.35
CA PRO A 14 14.57 -2.20 5.13
C PRO A 14 14.08 -1.33 3.96
N THR A 15 15.01 -0.68 3.26
CA THR A 15 14.72 0.25 2.15
C THR A 15 13.77 -0.37 1.13
N ALA A 16 13.89 -1.67 0.88
CA ALA A 16 13.01 -2.43 0.01
C ALA A 16 11.53 -2.38 0.44
N ALA A 17 11.24 -2.42 1.75
CA ALA A 17 9.87 -2.34 2.26
C ALA A 17 9.28 -0.94 2.06
N VAL A 18 10.07 0.11 2.28
CA VAL A 18 9.65 1.49 2.05
C VAL A 18 9.38 1.73 0.57
N VAL A 19 10.29 1.32 -0.31
CA VAL A 19 10.13 1.41 -1.77
C VAL A 19 8.92 0.61 -2.25
N GLY A 20 8.69 -0.58 -1.70
CA GLY A 20 7.51 -1.39 -2.00
C GLY A 20 6.20 -0.68 -1.65
N ARG A 21 6.12 -0.05 -0.47
CA ARG A 21 4.94 0.74 -0.05
C ARG A 21 4.72 1.94 -0.98
N VAL A 22 5.79 2.66 -1.33
CA VAL A 22 5.71 3.83 -2.22
C VAL A 22 5.20 3.44 -3.61
N LEU A 23 5.77 2.39 -4.21
CA LEU A 23 5.34 1.90 -5.53
C LEU A 23 3.88 1.44 -5.49
N LEU A 24 3.47 0.72 -4.45
CA LEU A 24 2.09 0.26 -4.28
C LEU A 24 1.12 1.45 -4.15
N SER A 25 1.44 2.44 -3.31
CA SER A 25 0.64 3.66 -3.15
C SER A 25 0.54 4.44 -4.47
N PHE A 26 1.61 4.48 -5.26
CA PHE A 26 1.61 5.15 -6.55
C PHE A 26 0.70 4.45 -7.57
N VAL A 27 0.76 3.11 -7.66
CA VAL A 27 -0.13 2.32 -8.52
C VAL A 27 -1.59 2.51 -8.11
N LEU A 28 -1.87 2.50 -6.80
CA LEU A 28 -3.19 2.76 -6.25
C LEU A 28 -3.73 4.15 -6.62
N PHE A 29 -2.87 5.17 -6.52
CA PHE A 29 -3.21 6.54 -6.87
C PHE A 29 -3.56 6.67 -8.36
N LEU A 30 -2.76 6.07 -9.24
CA LEU A 30 -3.04 6.04 -10.67
C LEU A 30 -4.33 5.27 -10.97
N GLY A 31 -4.56 4.13 -10.31
CA GLY A 31 -5.80 3.37 -10.43
C GLY A 31 -7.02 4.18 -10.02
N GLY A 32 -6.93 4.94 -8.92
CA GLY A 32 -7.99 5.85 -8.47
C GLY A 32 -8.26 6.99 -9.45
N LEU A 33 -7.21 7.57 -10.06
CA LEU A 33 -7.36 8.60 -11.09
C LEU A 33 -8.07 8.07 -12.34
N VAL A 34 -7.69 6.88 -12.80
CA VAL A 34 -8.35 6.22 -13.94
C VAL A 34 -9.81 5.94 -13.62
N LEU A 35 -10.10 5.50 -12.39
CA LEU A 35 -11.46 5.23 -11.95
C LEU A 35 -12.32 6.50 -11.85
N LEU A 36 -11.74 7.59 -11.36
CA LEU A 36 -12.39 8.90 -11.31
C LEU A 36 -12.72 9.38 -12.73
N GLY A 37 -11.78 9.26 -13.66
CA GLY A 37 -11.98 9.60 -15.07
C GLY A 37 -13.05 8.73 -15.73
N ALA A 38 -13.03 7.41 -15.47
CA ALA A 38 -14.02 6.48 -16.00
C ALA A 38 -15.42 6.74 -15.46
N GLY A 39 -15.56 7.07 -14.17
CA GLY A 39 -16.84 7.43 -13.55
C GLY A 39 -17.36 8.81 -13.96
N ALA A 40 -16.46 9.76 -14.27
CA ALA A 40 -16.82 11.07 -14.83
C ALA A 40 -17.19 10.99 -16.32
N SER A 41 -16.87 9.88 -16.98
CA SER A 41 -17.28 9.61 -18.36
C SER A 41 -18.64 8.90 -18.33
N ASP A 42 -19.62 9.34 -19.11
CA ASP A 42 -20.89 8.62 -19.36
C ASP A 42 -20.69 7.30 -20.15
N ALA A 43 -19.49 6.71 -20.05
CA ALA A 43 -19.16 5.43 -20.64
C ALA A 43 -19.80 4.33 -19.80
N SER A 44 -20.98 3.91 -20.26
CA SER A 44 -21.83 2.82 -19.72
C SER A 44 -21.17 1.44 -19.60
N SER A 45 -19.86 1.32 -19.82
CA SER A 45 -19.15 0.06 -19.94
C SER A 45 -17.98 -0.11 -18.97
N THR A 46 -17.84 0.73 -17.93
CA THR A 46 -16.74 0.54 -16.97
C THR A 46 -17.00 -0.72 -16.14
N PRO A 47 -16.25 -1.83 -16.33
CA PRO A 47 -16.65 -3.10 -15.76
C PRO A 47 -16.28 -3.12 -14.27
N TRP A 48 -17.30 -3.05 -13.41
CA TRP A 48 -17.20 -3.13 -11.94
C TRP A 48 -16.38 -4.34 -11.44
N LEU A 49 -16.28 -5.40 -12.26
CA LEU A 49 -15.40 -6.52 -11.99
C LEU A 49 -13.93 -6.11 -11.85
N TRP A 50 -13.41 -5.24 -12.73
CA TRP A 50 -12.02 -4.78 -12.67
C TRP A 50 -11.76 -3.91 -11.45
N PHE A 51 -12.75 -3.12 -11.03
CA PHE A 51 -12.68 -2.36 -9.80
C PHE A 51 -12.59 -3.27 -8.57
N GLY A 52 -13.49 -4.26 -8.46
CA GLY A 52 -13.48 -5.23 -7.36
C GLY A 52 -12.18 -6.04 -7.31
N LEU A 53 -11.65 -6.42 -8.48
CA LEU A 53 -10.40 -7.18 -8.58
C LEU A 53 -9.18 -6.34 -8.19
N GLY A 54 -9.17 -5.04 -8.55
CA GLY A 54 -8.17 -4.08 -8.10
C GLY A 54 -8.20 -3.89 -6.58
N LEU A 55 -9.39 -3.72 -5.99
CA LEU A 55 -9.55 -3.59 -4.54
C LEU A 55 -9.06 -4.85 -3.80
N LEU A 56 -9.35 -6.04 -4.35
CA LEU A 56 -8.95 -7.31 -3.77
C LEU A 56 -7.43 -7.53 -3.85
N ALA A 57 -6.80 -7.16 -4.97
CA ALA A 57 -5.34 -7.19 -5.12
C ALA A 57 -4.65 -6.28 -4.09
N VAL A 58 -5.25 -5.14 -3.78
CA VAL A 58 -4.76 -4.20 -2.76
C VAL A 58 -4.89 -4.80 -1.36
N ALA A 59 -6.07 -5.34 -1.02
CA ALA A 59 -6.29 -5.98 0.26
C ALA A 59 -5.31 -7.15 0.50
N LEU A 60 -5.01 -7.95 -0.52
CA LEU A 60 -3.98 -8.99 -0.44
C LEU A 60 -2.58 -8.41 -0.26
N SER A 61 -2.25 -7.33 -0.98
CA SER A 61 -0.93 -6.69 -0.88
C SER A 61 -0.64 -6.11 0.51
N PHE A 62 -1.67 -5.73 1.28
CA PHE A 62 -1.52 -5.28 2.66
C PHE A 62 -1.73 -6.39 3.70
N GLY A 63 -2.63 -7.34 3.44
CA GLY A 63 -2.93 -8.45 4.36
C GLY A 63 -1.87 -9.54 4.40
N LEU A 64 -1.21 -9.83 3.27
CA LEU A 64 -0.17 -10.87 3.19
C LEU A 64 1.14 -10.49 3.92
N PRO A 65 1.69 -9.27 3.78
CA PRO A 65 2.91 -8.89 4.50
C PRO A 65 2.74 -8.88 6.02
N MET A 66 1.52 -8.66 6.53
CA MET A 66 1.25 -8.65 7.96
C MET A 66 1.31 -10.06 8.59
N ARG A 67 1.11 -11.12 7.81
CA ARG A 67 1.18 -12.50 8.32
C ARG A 67 2.62 -12.92 8.70
N GLY A 68 3.64 -12.32 8.07
CA GLY A 68 5.05 -12.52 8.41
C GLY A 68 5.55 -11.64 9.57
N ALA A 69 4.83 -10.57 9.91
CA ALA A 69 5.20 -9.67 11.00
C ALA A 69 4.91 -10.27 12.39
N SER A 70 4.01 -11.26 12.48
CA SER A 70 3.66 -11.94 13.75
C SER A 70 4.71 -12.95 14.23
N GLN A 71 5.81 -13.14 13.49
CA GLN A 71 6.82 -14.17 13.78
C GLN A 71 8.18 -13.60 14.23
N ARG A 72 8.25 -12.32 14.62
CA ARG A 72 9.46 -11.68 15.17
C ARG A 72 9.25 -11.17 16.58
#